data_AF-A0A958HK93-F1
#
_entry.id   AF-A0A958HK93-F1
#
_cell.length_a   1.000
_cell.length_b   1.000
_cell.length_c   1.000
_cell.angle_alpha   90.00
_cell.angle_beta   90.00
_cell.angle_gamma   90.00
#
_symmetry.space_group_name_H-M   'P 1'
#
loop_
_entity.id
_entity.type
_entity.pdbx_description
1 polymer ?
#
loop_
_entity_poly.entity_id
_entity_poly.type
_entity_poly.pdbx_seq_one_letter_code
_entity_poly.pdbx_strand_id
1 'polypeptide(L)'
;YEQISADQPDFPFAHIKRGELLEQQQDMDAALDAFRTAAEIAPENADVQFTLAYALRRAGLTDEAIAAFEAGLALDPGRQAAQDALDALRAGS
;
A
#
# COMPACT_ATOMS: atom_id res chain seq x y z
N TYR A 1 23.14 7.68 7.74
CA TYR A 1 22.18 8.68 8.26
C TYR A 1 22.09 9.81 7.24
N GLU A 2 21.38 9.57 6.14
CA GLU A 2 21.16 10.60 5.11
C GLU A 2 20.00 11.49 5.54
N GLN A 3 20.29 12.78 5.56
CA GLN A 3 19.38 13.84 5.96
C GLN A 3 18.23 13.96 4.97
N ILE A 4 17.05 13.53 5.39
CA ILE A 4 15.80 13.84 4.69
C ILE A 4 15.49 15.31 4.98
N SER A 5 15.76 16.16 3.99
CA SER A 5 15.43 17.58 4.02
C SER A 5 13.95 17.74 3.65
N ALA A 6 13.23 18.55 4.43
CA ALA A 6 11.78 18.68 4.40
C ALA A 6 11.17 19.30 3.11
N ASP A 7 11.96 19.43 2.05
CA ASP A 7 11.58 20.03 0.75
C ASP A 7 11.57 19.01 -0.40
N GLN A 8 11.67 17.71 -0.14
CA GLN A 8 11.52 16.68 -1.17
C GLN A 8 10.09 16.12 -1.19
N PRO A 9 9.25 16.52 -2.18
CA PRO A 9 7.92 15.94 -2.37
C PRO A 9 7.93 14.45 -2.80
N ASP A 10 9.09 13.89 -3.16
CA ASP A 10 9.26 12.50 -3.61
C ASP A 10 9.43 11.48 -2.47
N PHE A 11 8.78 11.71 -1.32
CA PHE A 11 8.81 10.73 -0.23
C PHE A 11 7.55 9.87 -0.26
N PRO A 12 7.64 8.54 -0.44
CA PRO A 12 6.46 7.66 -0.53
C PRO A 12 5.58 7.78 0.72
N PHE A 13 6.16 8.10 1.88
CA PHE A 13 5.42 8.32 3.11
C PHE A 13 4.52 9.57 3.07
N ALA A 14 4.86 10.62 2.31
CA ALA A 14 4.01 11.79 2.15
C ALA A 14 2.73 11.43 1.38
N HIS A 15 2.88 10.61 0.34
CA HIS A 15 1.77 10.06 -0.43
C HIS A 15 0.92 9.08 0.42
N ILE A 16 1.54 8.25 1.25
CA ILE A 16 0.82 7.41 2.23
C ILE A 16 0.00 8.28 3.19
N LYS A 17 0.60 9.31 3.78
CA LYS A 17 -0.11 10.21 4.73
C LYS A 17 -1.28 10.92 4.07
N ARG A 18 -1.12 11.33 2.80
CA ARG A 18 -2.20 11.88 2.00
C ARG A 18 -3.32 10.86 1.77
N GLY A 19 -2.97 9.61 1.42
CA GLY A 19 -3.93 8.53 1.25
C GLY A 19 -4.72 8.27 2.54
N GLU A 20 -4.06 8.13 3.68
CA GLU A 20 -4.69 7.96 4.99
C GLU A 20 -5.67 9.10 5.33
N LEU A 21 -5.30 10.35 5.04
CA LEU A 21 -6.16 11.51 5.26
C LEU A 21 -7.38 11.52 4.33
N LEU A 22 -7.25 11.04 3.10
CA LEU A 22 -8.34 10.92 2.14
C LEU A 22 -9.30 9.77 2.54
N GLU A 23 -8.77 8.66 3.06
CA GLU A 23 -9.60 7.60 3.63
C GLU A 23 -10.44 8.08 4.81
N GLN A 24 -9.87 8.92 5.69
CA GLN A 24 -10.62 9.55 6.79
C GLN A 24 -11.75 10.46 6.29
N GLN A 25 -11.59 11.03 5.10
CA GLN A 25 -12.62 11.82 4.42
C GLN A 25 -13.60 10.96 3.61
N GLN A 26 -13.48 9.63 3.67
CA GLN A 26 -14.24 8.66 2.90
C GLN A 26 -14.05 8.79 1.37
N ASP A 27 -13.01 9.48 0.93
CA ASP A 27 -12.61 9.59 -0.47
C ASP A 27 -11.63 8.46 -0.81
N MET A 28 -12.19 7.26 -0.99
CA MET A 28 -11.41 6.04 -1.23
C MET A 28 -10.70 6.06 -2.58
N ASP A 29 -11.30 6.67 -3.61
CA ASP A 29 -10.70 6.74 -4.94
C ASP A 29 -9.42 7.60 -4.90
N ALA A 30 -9.50 8.80 -4.32
CA ALA A 30 -8.33 9.66 -4.20
C ALA A 30 -7.27 9.06 -3.25
N ALA A 31 -7.69 8.33 -2.23
CA ALA A 31 -6.77 7.62 -1.34
C ALA A 31 -5.97 6.55 -2.08
N LEU A 32 -6.63 5.73 -2.89
CA LEU A 32 -5.99 4.70 -3.70
C LEU A 32 -4.98 5.30 -4.68
N ASP A 33 -5.32 6.42 -5.33
CA ASP A 33 -4.38 7.10 -6.22
C ASP A 33 -3.13 7.56 -5.47
N ALA A 34 -3.29 8.10 -4.26
CA ALA A 34 -2.15 8.48 -3.43
C ALA A 34 -1.28 7.27 -3.05
N PHE A 35 -1.88 6.14 -2.67
CA PHE A 35 -1.13 4.92 -2.35
C PHE A 35 -0.46 4.30 -3.58
N ARG A 36 -1.09 4.34 -4.75
CA ARG A 36 -0.49 3.89 -6.02
C ARG A 36 0.74 4.73 -6.35
N THR A 37 0.65 6.05 -6.24
CA THR A 37 1.82 6.92 -6.43
C THR A 37 2.95 6.60 -5.43
N ALA A 38 2.62 6.32 -4.17
CA ALA A 38 3.64 5.89 -3.19
C ALA A 38 4.35 4.60 -3.65
N ALA A 39 3.60 3.62 -4.17
CA ALA A 39 4.12 2.36 -4.68
C ALA A 39 4.95 2.53 -5.97
N GLU A 40 4.60 3.49 -6.82
CA GLU A 40 5.39 3.84 -8.00
C GLU A 40 6.73 4.50 -7.63
N ILE A 41 6.75 5.35 -6.60
CA ILE A 41 7.97 6.00 -6.09
C ILE A 41 8.89 4.98 -5.41
N ALA A 42 8.32 4.05 -4.65
CA ALA A 42 9.09 3.07 -3.87
C ALA A 42 8.59 1.64 -4.09
N PRO A 43 8.78 1.07 -5.30
CA PRO A 43 8.26 -0.25 -5.65
C PRO A 43 8.90 -1.37 -4.84
N GLU A 44 10.16 -1.19 -4.43
CA GLU A 44 10.93 -2.16 -3.63
C GLU A 44 10.74 -1.98 -2.11
N ASN A 45 9.80 -1.14 -1.69
CA ASN A 45 9.48 -0.97 -0.28
C ASN A 45 8.27 -1.83 0.09
N ALA A 46 8.52 -2.90 0.86
CA ALA A 46 7.49 -3.82 1.30
C ALA A 46 6.34 -3.13 2.06
N ASP A 47 6.65 -2.17 2.95
CA ASP A 47 5.63 -1.45 3.71
C ASP A 47 4.67 -0.68 2.80
N VAL A 48 5.19 -0.06 1.75
CA VAL A 48 4.39 0.67 0.76
C VAL A 48 3.47 -0.28 0.00
N GLN A 49 4.01 -1.43 -0.45
CA GLN A 49 3.21 -2.46 -1.13
C GLN A 49 2.09 -2.98 -0.22
N PHE A 50 2.39 -3.23 1.06
CA PHE A 50 1.37 -3.66 2.03
C PHE A 50 0.32 -2.59 2.28
N THR A 51 0.71 -1.32 2.41
CA THR A 51 -0.24 -0.21 2.57
C THR A 51 -1.21 -0.16 1.40
N LEU A 52 -0.71 -0.23 0.16
CA LEU A 52 -1.55 -0.27 -1.04
C LEU A 52 -2.46 -1.52 -1.04
N ALA A 53 -1.93 -2.70 -0.73
CA ALA A 53 -2.69 -3.95 -0.69
C ALA A 53 -3.86 -3.89 0.31
N TYR A 54 -3.62 -3.38 1.52
CA TYR A 54 -4.68 -3.21 2.51
C TYR A 54 -5.73 -2.18 2.08
N ALA A 55 -5.33 -1.10 1.40
CA ALA A 55 -6.26 -0.11 0.87
C ALA A 55 -7.14 -0.68 -0.25
N LEU A 56 -6.54 -1.40 -1.21
CA LEU A 56 -7.25 -2.09 -2.29
C LEU A 56 -8.25 -3.11 -1.75
N ARG A 57 -7.86 -3.87 -0.72
CA ARG A 57 -8.76 -4.79 -0.01
C ARG A 57 -9.97 -4.06 0.60
N ARG A 58 -9.76 -2.90 1.23
CA ARG A 58 -10.88 -2.10 1.80
C ARG A 58 -11.81 -1.56 0.71
N ALA A 59 -11.28 -1.24 -0.45
CA ALA A 59 -12.04 -0.79 -1.62
C ALA A 59 -12.77 -1.93 -2.37
N GLY A 60 -12.55 -3.20 -1.98
CA GLY A 60 -13.14 -4.35 -2.66
C GLY A 60 -12.46 -4.72 -3.99
N LEU A 61 -11.30 -4.13 -4.29
CA LEU A 61 -10.49 -4.42 -5.46
C LEU A 61 -9.62 -5.66 -5.19
N THR A 62 -10.26 -6.82 -5.09
CA THR A 62 -9.65 -8.08 -4.63
C THR A 62 -8.45 -8.50 -5.47
N ASP A 63 -8.56 -8.48 -6.80
CA ASP A 63 -7.47 -8.93 -7.69
C ASP A 63 -6.22 -8.04 -7.57
N GLU A 64 -6.42 -6.72 -7.49
CA GLU A 64 -5.33 -5.76 -7.30
C GLU A 64 -4.71 -5.91 -5.90
N ALA A 65 -5.53 -6.13 -4.87
CA ALA A 65 -5.06 -6.35 -3.51
C ALA A 65 -4.17 -7.59 -3.42
N ILE A 66 -4.56 -8.69 -4.08
CA ILE A 66 -3.76 -9.93 -4.18
C ILE A 66 -2.40 -9.63 -4.80
N ALA A 67 -2.35 -8.94 -5.94
CA ALA A 67 -1.10 -8.60 -6.60
C ALA A 67 -0.18 -7.73 -5.73
N ALA A 68 -0.73 -6.75 -5.01
CA ALA A 68 0.04 -5.90 -4.10
C ALA A 68 0.55 -6.67 -2.86
N PHE A 69 -0.25 -7.60 -2.30
CA PHE A 69 0.21 -8.48 -1.22
C PHE A 69 1.33 -9.40 -1.67
N GLU A 70 1.23 -9.99 -2.86
CA GLU A 70 2.29 -10.82 -3.45
C GLU A 70 3.59 -10.03 -3.64
N ALA A 71 3.50 -8.80 -4.16
CA ALA A 71 4.66 -7.92 -4.32
C ALA A 71 5.32 -7.58 -2.98
N GLY A 72 4.52 -7.23 -1.96
CA GLY A 72 5.03 -6.98 -0.62
C GLY A 72 5.68 -8.20 0.03
N LEU A 73 5.07 -9.38 -0.09
CA LEU A 73 5.59 -10.64 0.45
C LEU A 73 6.84 -11.14 -0.29
N ALA A 74 7.02 -10.79 -1.56
CA ALA A 74 8.26 -11.06 -2.29
C ALA A 74 9.45 -10.28 -1.70
N LEU A 75 9.19 -9.11 -1.12
CA LEU A 75 10.19 -8.23 -0.50
C LEU A 75 10.39 -8.55 1.00
N ASP A 76 9.29 -8.81 1.71
CA ASP A 76 9.27 -9.22 3.13
C ASP A 76 8.37 -10.46 3.34
N PRO A 77 8.92 -11.67 3.13
CA PRO A 77 8.17 -12.91 3.31
C PRO A 77 7.76 -13.18 4.76
N GLY A 78 8.33 -12.45 5.73
CA GLY A 78 8.09 -12.64 7.16
C GLY A 78 6.79 -12.02 7.67
N ARG A 79 6.09 -11.23 6.84
CA ARG A 79 4.87 -10.55 7.25
C ARG A 79 3.67 -11.50 7.27
N GLN A 80 3.54 -12.28 8.34
CA GLN A 80 2.46 -13.25 8.53
C GLN A 80 1.06 -12.65 8.32
N ALA A 81 0.82 -11.44 8.84
CA ALA A 81 -0.48 -10.76 8.68
C ALA A 81 -0.84 -10.44 7.21
N ALA A 82 0.15 -10.26 6.34
CA ALA A 82 -0.05 -10.07 4.91
C ALA A 82 -0.32 -11.41 4.22
N GLN A 83 0.38 -12.47 4.62
CA GLN A 83 0.12 -13.84 4.15
C GLN A 83 -1.31 -14.30 4.49
N ASP A 84 -1.73 -14.11 5.74
CA ASP A 84 -3.08 -14.47 6.19
C ASP A 84 -4.16 -13.68 5.41
N ALA A 85 -3.91 -12.40 5.15
CA ALA A 85 -4.81 -11.56 4.36
C ALA A 85 -4.89 -12.03 2.90
N LEU A 86 -3.76 -12.39 2.28
CA LEU A 86 -3.70 -12.93 0.92
C LEU A 86 -4.46 -14.25 0.80
N ASP A 87 -4.27 -15.16 1.75
CA ASP A 87 -4.96 -16.45 1.78
C ASP A 87 -6.48 -16.27 1.96
N ALA A 88 -6.89 -15.33 2.82
CA ALA A 88 -8.30 -15.00 3.00
C ALA A 88 -8.94 -14.40 1.73
N LEU A 89 -8.21 -13.57 0.98
CA LEU A 89 -8.71 -13.00 -0.28
C LEU A 89 -8.90 -14.08 -1.35
N ARG A 90 -7.93 -14.99 -1.51
CA ARG A 90 -8.00 -16.09 -2.48
C ARG A 90 -9.05 -17.14 -2.14
N ALA A 91 -9.34 -17.34 -0.86
CA ALA A 91 -10.38 -18.27 -0.42
C ALA A 91 -11.81 -17.72 -0.62
N GLY A 92 -11.95 -16.40 -0.76
CA GLY A 92 -13.23 -15.71 -0.89
C GLY A 92 -13.59 -15.24 -2.31
N SER A 93 -12.65 -15.32 -3.27
CA SER A 93 -12.82 -15.03 -4.70
C SER A 93 -13.31 -16.24 -5.48
#